data_AF-A0A059LBW0-F1
#
_entry.id   AF-A0A059LBW0-F1
#
_cell.length_a   1.000
_cell.length_b   1.000
_cell.length_c   1.000
_cell.angle_alpha   90.00
_cell.angle_beta   90.00
_cell.angle_gamma   90.00
#
_symmetry.space_group_name_H-M   'P 1'
#
loop_
_entity.id
_entity.type
_entity.pdbx_description
1 polymer ?
#
loop_
_entity_poly.entity_id
_entity_poly.type
_entity_poly.pdbx_seq_one_letter_code
_entity_poly.pdbx_strand_id
1 'polypeptide(L)'
;AKTPAAAKTPAAAKTPAATPGSQLEYVAALKEYLTANGPSRLATLGGKVKRPEKAGKLKVVLSQNAEVFKYDEKEDTVSLA
;
A
#
# COMPACT_ATOMS: atom_id res chain seq x y z
N ALA A 1 -16.61 -15.97 -47.87
CA ALA A 1 -16.20 -15.08 -46.75
C ALA A 1 -17.48 -14.66 -46.02
N LYS A 2 -17.62 -14.60 -44.70
CA LYS A 2 -16.67 -14.23 -43.64
C LYS A 2 -17.27 -14.68 -42.30
N THR A 3 -16.44 -15.31 -41.47
CA THR A 3 -16.71 -15.79 -40.11
C THR A 3 -17.21 -14.68 -39.18
N PRO A 4 -18.18 -14.90 -38.27
CA PRO A 4 -18.32 -14.04 -37.10
C PRO A 4 -17.25 -14.44 -36.07
N ALA A 5 -16.38 -13.49 -35.79
CA ALA A 5 -15.26 -13.59 -34.88
C ALA A 5 -15.70 -13.86 -33.44
N ALA A 6 -14.91 -14.69 -32.77
CA ALA A 6 -14.99 -14.93 -31.34
C ALA A 6 -14.74 -13.67 -30.51
N ALA A 7 -15.37 -13.68 -29.34
CA ALA A 7 -14.95 -13.07 -28.08
C ALA A 7 -14.90 -11.54 -27.98
N LYS A 8 -15.71 -11.02 -27.06
CA LYS A 8 -15.22 -10.33 -25.87
C LYS A 8 -16.31 -10.35 -24.82
N THR A 9 -16.16 -11.27 -23.87
CA THR A 9 -16.76 -11.19 -22.53
C THR A 9 -16.67 -9.74 -22.05
N PRO A 10 -17.75 -9.12 -21.55
CA PRO A 10 -17.59 -7.89 -20.81
C PRO A 10 -16.74 -8.26 -19.60
N ALA A 11 -15.47 -7.84 -19.64
CA ALA A 11 -14.60 -7.89 -18.48
C ALA A 11 -15.39 -7.26 -17.36
N ALA A 12 -15.67 -8.06 -16.33
CA ALA A 12 -16.31 -7.65 -15.10
C ALA A 12 -15.80 -6.25 -14.78
N ALA A 13 -16.74 -5.31 -14.63
CA ALA A 13 -16.47 -3.97 -14.17
C ALA A 13 -15.54 -4.12 -12.97
N LYS A 14 -14.24 -3.92 -13.21
CA LYS A 14 -13.31 -3.68 -12.14
C LYS A 14 -13.86 -2.39 -11.56
N THR A 15 -14.53 -2.53 -10.41
CA THR A 15 -14.65 -1.51 -9.38
C THR A 15 -13.54 -0.51 -9.63
N PRO A 16 -13.82 0.81 -9.82
CA PRO A 16 -12.77 1.77 -10.14
C PRO A 16 -11.64 1.45 -9.19
N ALA A 17 -10.57 0.85 -9.73
CA ALA A 17 -9.50 0.36 -8.91
C ALA A 17 -8.93 1.67 -8.42
N ALA A 18 -9.32 2.04 -7.19
CA ALA A 18 -8.97 3.27 -6.55
C ALA A 18 -7.49 3.39 -6.85
N THR A 19 -7.13 4.34 -7.71
CA THR A 19 -5.73 4.47 -8.09
C THR A 19 -5.07 4.77 -6.76
N PRO A 20 -4.29 3.84 -6.17
CA PRO A 20 -3.85 4.00 -4.80
C PRO A 20 -2.65 4.93 -4.90
N GLY A 21 -2.93 6.22 -5.06
CA GLY A 21 -1.98 7.24 -5.45
C GLY A 21 -1.69 8.23 -4.33
N SER A 22 -2.51 8.23 -3.28
CA SER A 22 -2.38 9.20 -2.20
C SER A 22 -1.57 8.61 -1.05
N GLN A 23 -0.66 9.42 -0.51
CA GLN A 23 0.09 9.11 0.71
C GLN A 23 -0.83 8.66 1.86
N LEU A 24 -2.05 9.21 1.94
CA LEU A 24 -3.06 8.82 2.92
C LEU A 24 -3.52 7.36 2.80
N GLU A 25 -3.77 6.86 1.59
CA GLU A 25 -4.14 5.45 1.37
C GLU A 25 -3.00 4.52 1.76
N TYR A 26 -1.76 4.94 1.50
CA TYR A 26 -0.57 4.19 1.91
C TYR A 26 -0.43 4.16 3.43
N VAL A 27 -0.68 5.29 4.10
CA VAL A 27 -0.72 5.38 5.57
C VAL A 27 -1.83 4.50 6.13
N ALA A 28 -3.03 4.51 5.56
CA ALA A 28 -4.14 3.65 5.98
C ALA A 28 -3.77 2.17 5.86
N ALA A 29 -3.22 1.75 4.71
CA ALA A 29 -2.79 0.37 4.50
C ALA A 29 -1.65 -0.07 5.43
N LEU A 30 -0.69 0.82 5.72
CA LEU A 30 0.36 0.57 6.74
C LEU A 30 -0.26 0.40 8.12
N LYS A 31 -1.22 1.26 8.49
CA LYS A 31 -1.90 1.23 9.79
C LYS A 31 -2.72 -0.04 9.97
N GLU A 32 -3.48 -0.46 8.95
CA GLU A 32 -4.23 -1.72 8.98
C GLU A 32 -3.28 -2.93 9.09
N TYR A 33 -2.18 -2.92 8.34
CA TYR A 33 -1.21 -4.00 8.40
C TYR A 33 -0.58 -4.12 9.79
N LEU A 34 -0.19 -3.00 10.40
CA LEU A 34 0.40 -2.97 11.75
C LEU A 34 -0.62 -3.30 12.84
N THR A 35 -1.90 -2.95 12.65
CA THR A 35 -2.98 -3.35 13.56
C THR A 35 -3.17 -4.86 13.54
N ALA A 36 -3.16 -5.47 12.35
CA ALA A 36 -3.41 -6.90 12.18
C ALA A 36 -2.21 -7.80 12.52
N ASN A 37 -0.98 -7.33 12.24
CA ASN A 37 0.24 -8.14 12.38
C ASN A 37 1.13 -7.70 13.54
N GLY A 38 0.89 -6.51 14.11
CA GLY A 38 1.78 -5.90 15.10
C GLY A 38 3.02 -5.24 14.48
N PRO A 39 4.03 -4.93 15.30
CA PRO A 39 5.29 -4.33 14.89
C PRO A 39 5.91 -5.09 13.73
N SER A 40 6.22 -4.39 12.64
CA SER A 40 6.71 -5.01 11.42
C SER A 40 7.92 -4.30 10.86
N ARG A 41 8.89 -5.09 10.38
CA ARG A 41 10.09 -4.55 9.73
C ARG A 41 9.74 -3.71 8.51
N LEU A 42 10.49 -2.63 8.31
CA LEU A 42 10.32 -1.71 7.20
C LEU A 42 10.48 -2.43 5.85
N ALA A 43 11.42 -3.38 5.76
CA ALA A 43 11.58 -4.25 4.59
C ALA A 43 10.33 -5.09 4.29
N THR A 44 9.69 -5.66 5.32
CA THR A 44 8.43 -6.41 5.19
C THR A 44 7.30 -5.50 4.74
N LEU A 45 7.19 -4.30 5.31
CA LEU A 45 6.18 -3.32 4.94
C LEU A 45 6.34 -2.83 3.51
N GLY A 46 7.57 -2.59 3.05
CA GLY A 46 7.84 -2.21 1.66
C GLY A 46 7.49 -3.30 0.64
N GLY A 47 7.59 -4.57 1.03
CA GLY A 47 7.20 -5.71 0.19
C GLY A 47 5.70 -6.03 0.23
N LYS A 48 5.02 -5.74 1.34
CA LYS A 48 3.62 -6.14 1.57
C LYS A 48 2.63 -5.01 1.31
N VAL A 49 3.00 -3.78 1.66
CA VAL A 49 2.25 -2.57 1.36
C VAL A 49 2.85 -1.93 0.11
N LYS A 50 2.14 -2.07 -1.01
CA LYS A 50 2.57 -1.53 -2.29
C LYS A 50 2.67 -0.01 -2.21
N ARG A 51 3.89 0.52 -2.30
CA ARG A 51 4.13 1.97 -2.28
C ARG A 51 3.57 2.62 -3.55
N PRO A 52 2.69 3.64 -3.43
CA PRO A 52 2.25 4.45 -4.57
C PRO A 52 3.42 5.15 -5.26
N GLU A 53 3.36 5.31 -6.58
CA GLU A 53 4.39 6.05 -7.34
C GLU A 53 4.48 7.52 -6.92
N LYS A 54 3.35 8.10 -6.48
CA LYS A 54 3.29 9.47 -5.95
C LYS A 54 3.62 9.58 -4.46
N ALA A 55 3.70 8.46 -3.72
CA ALA A 55 4.08 8.49 -2.33
C ALA A 55 5.61 8.62 -2.21
N GLY A 56 6.04 9.51 -1.31
CA GLY A 56 7.44 9.62 -0.90
C GLY A 56 7.99 8.30 -0.37
N LYS A 57 9.31 8.23 -0.12
CA LYS A 57 9.93 7.04 0.47
C LYS A 57 9.21 6.67 1.78
N LEU A 58 9.09 5.38 2.10
CA LEU A 58 8.41 4.91 3.31
C LEU A 58 8.94 5.61 4.57
N LYS A 59 10.26 5.78 4.73
CA LYS A 59 10.87 6.56 5.84
C LYS A 59 10.33 8.00 5.93
N VAL A 60 10.09 8.66 4.80
CA VAL A 60 9.52 10.03 4.76
C VAL A 60 8.05 10.02 5.16
N VAL A 61 7.28 9.02 4.72
CA VAL A 61 5.87 8.88 5.12
C VAL A 61 5.75 8.61 6.61
N LEU A 62 6.56 7.70 7.16
CA LEU A 62 6.62 7.39 8.59
C LEU A 62 7.04 8.63 9.39
N SER A 63 8.07 9.35 8.95
CA SER A 63 8.52 10.56 9.63
C SER A 63 7.47 11.69 9.60
N GLN A 64 6.71 11.82 8.53
CA GLN A 64 5.59 12.79 8.44
C GLN A 64 4.35 12.35 9.25
N ASN A 65 4.26 11.06 9.60
CA ASN A 65 3.15 10.49 10.36
C ASN A 65 3.69 9.89 11.67
N ALA A 66 4.66 10.55 12.30
CA ALA A 66 5.33 10.05 13.51
C ALA A 66 4.37 9.97 14.73
N GLU A 67 3.25 10.69 14.67
CA GLU A 67 2.14 10.59 15.63
C GLU A 67 1.35 9.28 15.50
N VAL A 68 1.41 8.62 14.34
CA VAL A 68 0.71 7.35 14.05
C VAL A 68 1.67 6.17 14.02
N PHE A 69 2.89 6.39 13.54
CA PHE A 69 3.90 5.34 13.38
C PHE A 69 5.16 5.66 14.17
N LYS A 70 5.56 4.70 15.00
CA LYS A 70 6.86 4.70 15.68
C LYS A 70 7.84 3.86 14.87
N TYR A 71 8.85 4.50 14.29
CA TYR A 71 9.94 3.81 13.60
C TYR A 71 11.13 3.66 14.54
N ASP A 72 11.53 2.42 14.78
CA ASP A 72 12.72 2.07 15.54
C ASP A 72 13.89 1.83 14.58
N GLU A 73 14.85 2.76 14.55
CA GLU A 73 16.00 2.68 13.65
C GLU A 73 17.02 1.61 14.04
N LYS A 74 17.02 1.14 15.30
CA LYS A 74 17.92 0.05 15.71
C LYS A 74 17.44 -1.29 15.17
N GLU A 75 16.13 -1.51 15.20
CA GLU A 75 15.54 -2.78 14.78
C GLU A 75 14.99 -2.77 13.35
N ASP A 76 15.00 -1.58 12.71
CA ASP A 76 14.35 -1.28 11.43
C ASP A 76 12.87 -1.69 11.42
N THR A 77 12.21 -1.49 12.56
CA THR A 77 10.83 -1.92 12.82
C THR A 77 9.91 -0.72 12.91
N VAL A 78 8.74 -0.84 12.32
CA VAL A 78 7.67 0.16 12.43
C VAL A 78 6.56 -0.44 13.26
N SER A 79 6.07 0.35 14.22
CA SER A 79 4.94 0.03 15.08
C SER A 79 3.93 1.15 15.01
N LEU A 80 2.70 0.90 15.46
CA LEU A 80 1.79 1.99 15.78
C LEU A 80 2.32 2.73 17.01
N ALA A 81 2.24 4.07 16.97
CA ALA A 81 2.69 4.94 18.05
C ALA A 81 1.82 4.79 19.32
#